data_AF-A0A9D6E1J7-F1
#
_entry.id   AF-A0A9D6E1J7-F1
#
_cell.length_a   1.000
_cell.length_b   1.000
_cell.length_c   1.000
_cell.angle_alpha   90.00
_cell.angle_beta   90.00
_cell.angle_gamma   90.00
#
_symmetry.space_group_name_H-M   'P 1'
#
loop_
_entity.id
_entity.type
_entity.pdbx_description
1 polymer ?
#
loop_
_entity_poly.entity_id
_entity_poly.type
_entity_poly.pdbx_seq_one_letter_code
_entity_poly.pdbx_strand_id
1 'polypeptide(L)'
;MINRILMSLLLTLLALAVAGAQNYHTPSEITKIMEASPIAYQVGIFKPETRSKSPKRPLNHPGYFQKRTSRGIELVPFVLPTKVQSTLESAEKHFAAHRLAEARTEYLKILGEVHEFSVAMTYIGQTYEMQHDRENARTWFLKAVDSNFVDYTPHWFLADLLKSEGKLKEAAREITVAHALNRNNTLILQALKMIYRAQKLKYSEWEFAPQCAVYKKGDAVIVELTKEWAAYALCKAVWAYEPGYRKKMTGSDRASPFDLTEETECLANLVSGHKILSGNKQPQDKAIRCAEKAIEQRKLVPFIIYEIWAPEHPSSVLSLPKEKIEELAEYVLKFRTI
;
A
#
# COMPACT_ATOMS: atom_id res chain seq x y z
N MET A 1 -47.13 -10.72 13.75
CA MET A 1 -46.43 -9.73 12.88
C MET A 1 -45.28 -8.99 13.61
N ILE A 2 -45.33 -8.84 14.94
CA ILE A 2 -44.29 -8.18 15.76
C ILE A 2 -42.98 -9.00 15.86
N ASN A 3 -43.03 -10.34 15.84
CA ASN A 3 -41.82 -11.18 15.94
C ASN A 3 -40.91 -11.23 14.70
N ARG A 4 -41.33 -10.73 13.54
CA ARG A 4 -40.48 -10.66 12.34
C ARG A 4 -39.70 -9.35 12.21
N ILE A 5 -40.15 -8.28 12.87
CA ILE A 5 -39.45 -6.98 12.86
C ILE A 5 -38.33 -6.96 13.90
N LEU A 6 -38.51 -7.64 15.04
CA LEU A 6 -37.47 -7.76 16.06
C LEU A 6 -36.26 -8.57 15.58
N MET A 7 -36.48 -9.58 14.73
CA MET A 7 -35.40 -10.42 14.19
C MET A 7 -34.60 -9.72 13.08
N SER A 8 -35.23 -8.80 12.34
CA SER A 8 -34.56 -7.94 11.35
C SER A 8 -33.77 -6.80 12.00
N LEU A 9 -34.23 -6.28 13.16
CA LEU A 9 -33.47 -5.32 13.97
C LEU A 9 -32.31 -5.97 14.75
N LEU A 10 -32.44 -7.25 15.14
CA LEU A 10 -31.33 -7.99 15.74
C LEU A 10 -30.26 -8.40 14.70
N LEU A 11 -30.65 -8.64 13.44
CA LEU A 11 -29.71 -8.95 12.37
C LEU A 11 -28.95 -7.73 11.81
N THR A 12 -29.48 -6.50 11.92
CA THR A 12 -28.73 -5.29 11.58
C THR A 12 -27.78 -4.83 12.70
N LEU A 13 -28.03 -5.23 13.95
CA LEU A 13 -27.11 -5.02 15.08
C LEU A 13 -25.98 -6.06 15.15
N LEU A 14 -26.10 -7.22 14.50
CA LEU A 14 -25.04 -8.24 14.45
C LEU A 14 -24.08 -8.13 13.25
N ALA A 15 -24.29 -7.19 12.33
CA ALA A 15 -23.39 -7.00 11.18
C ALA A 15 -22.09 -6.24 11.50
N LEU A 16 -21.91 -5.77 12.74
CA LEU A 16 -20.67 -5.13 13.21
C LEU A 16 -19.72 -6.09 13.96
N ALA A 17 -20.12 -7.34 14.15
CA ALA A 17 -19.36 -8.30 14.95
C ALA A 17 -18.34 -9.11 14.12
N VAL A 18 -17.40 -8.48 13.40
CA VAL A 18 -16.14 -9.13 13.00
C VAL A 18 -15.00 -8.12 12.79
N ALA A 19 -14.40 -7.65 13.89
CA ALA A 19 -12.98 -7.29 14.00
C ALA A 19 -12.63 -7.30 15.49
N GLY A 20 -11.59 -8.04 15.89
CA GLY A 20 -11.39 -8.46 17.28
C GLY A 20 -11.32 -7.33 18.30
N ALA A 21 -12.03 -7.51 19.43
CA ALA A 21 -11.82 -7.01 20.80
C ALA A 21 -11.28 -5.58 21.08
N GLN A 22 -11.14 -4.72 20.08
CA GLN A 22 -10.73 -3.33 20.23
C GLN A 22 -11.96 -2.46 20.04
N ASN A 23 -12.48 -1.95 21.15
CA ASN A 23 -13.64 -1.05 21.15
C ASN A 23 -13.19 0.32 20.61
N TYR A 24 -13.30 0.51 19.30
CA TYR A 24 -13.14 1.82 18.67
C TYR A 24 -14.25 2.77 19.10
N HIS A 25 -13.89 4.01 19.38
CA HIS A 25 -14.81 5.07 19.75
C HIS A 25 -15.50 5.62 18.50
N THR A 26 -16.81 5.83 18.62
CA THR A 26 -17.67 6.48 17.63
C THR A 26 -17.42 7.99 17.58
N PRO A 27 -17.92 8.70 16.55
CA PRO A 27 -17.75 10.15 16.47
C PRO A 27 -18.25 10.90 17.71
N SER A 28 -19.36 10.44 18.31
CA SER A 28 -19.89 11.05 19.54
C SER A 28 -19.05 10.75 20.78
N GLU A 29 -18.35 9.62 20.83
CA GLU A 29 -17.44 9.32 21.94
C GLU A 29 -16.14 10.10 21.81
N ILE A 30 -15.63 10.27 20.59
CA ILE A 30 -14.49 11.16 20.32
C ILE A 30 -14.79 12.59 20.76
N THR A 31 -15.97 13.14 20.44
CA THR A 31 -16.32 14.50 20.90
C THR A 31 -16.43 14.58 22.42
N LYS A 32 -17.02 13.57 23.08
CA LYS A 32 -17.09 13.52 24.56
C LYS A 32 -15.72 13.45 25.21
N ILE A 33 -14.77 12.73 24.61
CA ILE A 33 -13.37 12.70 25.08
C ILE A 33 -12.78 14.10 25.02
N MET A 34 -12.94 14.79 23.88
CA MET A 34 -12.43 16.16 23.71
C MET A 34 -13.09 17.16 24.66
N GLU A 35 -14.39 17.03 24.92
CA GLU A 35 -15.13 17.89 25.86
C GLU A 35 -14.72 17.67 27.32
N ALA A 36 -14.41 16.44 27.70
CA ALA A 36 -13.93 16.10 29.04
C ALA A 36 -12.42 16.35 29.23
N SER A 37 -11.70 16.63 28.14
CA SER A 37 -10.25 16.81 28.14
C SER A 37 -9.85 18.12 28.80
N PRO A 38 -8.74 18.16 29.55
CA PRO A 38 -8.13 19.42 29.98
C PRO A 38 -7.47 20.19 28.82
N ILE A 39 -7.37 19.60 27.62
CA ILE A 39 -6.78 20.24 26.45
C ILE A 39 -7.77 21.21 25.81
N ALA A 40 -7.31 22.43 25.54
CA ALA A 40 -8.07 23.41 24.76
C ALA A 40 -8.06 23.07 23.27
N TYR A 41 -9.09 22.37 22.79
CA TYR A 41 -9.30 22.12 21.36
C TYR A 41 -10.00 23.32 20.69
N GLN A 42 -9.49 23.75 19.55
CA GLN A 42 -10.08 24.82 18.73
C GLN A 42 -10.33 24.31 17.31
N VAL A 43 -11.59 24.34 16.88
CA VAL A 43 -11.99 23.88 15.54
C VAL A 43 -12.01 25.05 14.56
N GLY A 44 -11.34 24.89 13.42
CA GLY A 44 -11.26 25.87 12.35
C GLY A 44 -11.64 25.28 10.99
N ILE A 45 -11.70 26.16 9.99
CA ILE A 45 -11.99 25.76 8.59
C ILE A 45 -10.67 25.43 7.90
N PHE A 46 -10.59 24.23 7.31
CA PHE A 46 -9.45 23.83 6.49
C PHE A 46 -9.42 24.60 5.17
N LYS A 47 -8.27 25.22 4.86
CA LYS A 47 -8.01 25.90 3.58
C LYS A 47 -6.91 25.15 2.82
N PRO A 48 -7.21 24.51 1.67
CA PRO A 48 -6.25 23.65 0.96
C PRO A 48 -5.00 24.35 0.40
N GLU A 49 -5.06 25.67 0.24
CA GLU A 49 -4.08 26.49 -0.49
C GLU A 49 -2.67 26.52 0.13
N THR A 50 -2.51 25.99 1.35
CA THR A 50 -1.23 25.95 2.09
C THR A 50 -0.47 24.64 1.94
N ARG A 51 -0.97 23.65 1.19
CA ARG A 51 -0.20 22.43 0.93
C ARG A 51 1.00 22.77 0.03
N SER A 52 2.18 22.86 0.67
CA SER A 52 3.47 22.75 -0.02
C SER A 52 3.41 21.64 -1.07
N LYS A 53 4.03 21.86 -2.24
CA LYS A 53 4.18 20.83 -3.28
C LYS A 53 4.60 19.54 -2.58
N SER A 54 3.80 18.48 -2.72
CA SER A 54 4.10 17.19 -2.09
C SER A 54 5.57 16.86 -2.33
N PRO A 55 6.37 16.62 -1.29
CA PRO A 55 7.78 16.29 -1.46
C PRO A 55 7.90 15.11 -2.44
N LYS A 56 9.04 15.04 -3.15
CA LYS A 56 9.30 13.93 -4.06
C LYS A 56 9.15 12.63 -3.28
N ARG A 57 8.10 11.85 -3.59
CA ARG A 57 7.80 10.63 -2.86
C ARG A 57 8.93 9.61 -3.06
N PRO A 58 9.35 8.89 -2.00
CA PRO A 58 10.42 7.91 -2.10
C PRO A 58 10.05 6.76 -3.05
N LEU A 59 11.07 6.15 -3.64
CA LEU A 59 10.94 4.95 -4.46
C LEU A 59 11.53 3.76 -3.71
N ASN A 60 10.98 2.57 -3.96
CA ASN A 60 11.69 1.35 -3.60
C ASN A 60 12.73 1.03 -4.67
N HIS A 61 13.85 0.46 -4.22
CA HIS A 61 14.94 -0.02 -5.07
C HIS A 61 15.07 -1.54 -4.92
N PRO A 62 15.44 -2.27 -5.99
CA PRO A 62 15.77 -3.68 -5.88
C PRO A 62 17.00 -3.86 -4.99
N GLY A 63 17.27 -5.10 -4.56
CA GLY A 63 18.41 -5.43 -3.71
C GLY A 63 18.09 -5.56 -2.22
N TYR A 64 16.82 -5.72 -1.86
CA TYR A 64 16.42 -6.22 -0.55
C TYR A 64 15.74 -7.57 -0.71
N PHE A 65 15.88 -8.44 0.29
CA PHE A 65 15.14 -9.69 0.39
C PHE A 65 14.52 -9.83 1.78
N GLN A 66 13.49 -10.67 1.85
CA GLN A 66 12.83 -11.00 3.10
C GLN A 66 13.56 -12.14 3.81
N LYS A 67 13.98 -11.91 5.05
CA LYS A 67 14.47 -12.95 5.96
C LYS A 67 13.42 -13.21 7.02
N ARG A 68 12.92 -14.44 7.11
CA ARG A 68 12.03 -14.85 8.21
C ARG A 68 12.86 -15.09 9.48
N THR A 69 12.49 -14.43 10.56
CA THR A 69 13.08 -14.59 11.89
C THR A 69 11.98 -14.97 12.90
N SER A 70 12.36 -15.29 14.13
CA SER A 70 11.40 -15.56 15.21
C SER A 70 10.55 -14.33 15.57
N ARG A 71 10.95 -13.13 15.14
CA ARG A 71 10.25 -11.86 15.40
C ARG A 71 9.40 -11.39 14.23
N GLY A 72 9.43 -12.09 13.09
CA GLY A 72 8.67 -11.72 11.90
C GLY A 72 9.52 -11.72 10.62
N ILE A 73 9.16 -10.85 9.68
CA ILE A 73 9.90 -10.65 8.44
C ILE A 73 10.82 -9.45 8.59
N GLU A 74 12.11 -9.65 8.34
CA GLU A 74 13.11 -8.59 8.28
C GLU A 74 13.53 -8.35 6.83
N LEU A 75 13.68 -7.07 6.45
CA LEU A 75 14.26 -6.70 5.18
C LEU A 75 15.78 -6.63 5.32
N VAL A 76 16.47 -7.44 4.54
CA VAL A 76 17.93 -7.51 4.55
C VAL A 76 18.44 -7.05 3.18
N PRO A 77 19.43 -6.13 3.13
CA PRO A 77 20.06 -5.78 1.86
C PRO A 77 20.81 -6.98 1.32
N PHE A 78 20.74 -7.17 0.00
CA PHE A 78 21.51 -8.18 -0.69
C PHE A 78 22.97 -7.73 -0.78
N VAL A 79 23.87 -8.43 -0.09
CA VAL A 79 25.31 -8.13 -0.11
C VAL A 79 26.01 -9.22 -0.91
N LEU A 80 26.50 -8.85 -2.10
CA LEU A 80 27.28 -9.76 -2.94
C LEU A 80 28.69 -9.97 -2.35
N PRO A 81 29.19 -11.22 -2.33
CA PRO A 81 30.57 -11.49 -2.00
C PRO A 81 31.53 -10.73 -2.92
N THR A 82 32.64 -10.19 -2.38
CA THR A 82 33.63 -9.44 -3.16
C THR A 82 34.14 -10.21 -4.38
N LYS A 83 34.24 -11.55 -4.27
CA LYS A 83 34.72 -12.42 -5.36
C LYS A 83 33.84 -12.43 -6.62
N VAL A 84 32.56 -12.06 -6.52
CA VAL A 84 31.64 -12.00 -7.68
C VAL A 84 31.39 -10.58 -8.19
N GLN A 85 31.93 -9.56 -7.54
CA GLN A 85 31.70 -8.15 -7.92
C GLN A 85 32.27 -7.85 -9.32
N SER A 86 33.50 -8.28 -9.61
CA SER A 86 34.11 -8.10 -10.94
C SER A 86 33.35 -8.85 -12.04
N THR A 87 32.79 -10.02 -11.71
CA THR A 87 31.91 -10.79 -12.62
C THR A 87 30.61 -10.03 -12.90
N LEU A 88 30.00 -9.40 -11.89
CA LEU A 88 28.81 -8.57 -12.06
C LEU A 88 29.10 -7.34 -12.94
N GLU A 89 30.17 -6.61 -12.66
CA GLU A 89 30.57 -5.45 -13.48
C GLU A 89 30.79 -5.84 -14.95
N SER A 90 31.42 -7.00 -15.19
CA SER A 90 31.60 -7.56 -16.52
C SER A 90 30.24 -7.90 -17.17
N ALA A 91 29.34 -8.58 -16.45
CA ALA A 91 28.01 -8.93 -16.93
C ALA A 91 27.21 -7.69 -17.34
N GLU A 92 27.19 -6.67 -16.50
CA GLU A 92 26.50 -5.39 -16.76
C GLU A 92 27.11 -4.65 -17.96
N LYS A 93 28.43 -4.67 -18.11
CA LYS A 93 29.11 -4.10 -19.29
C LYS A 93 28.77 -4.84 -20.58
N HIS A 94 28.69 -6.17 -20.55
CA HIS A 94 28.24 -6.97 -21.69
C HIS A 94 26.77 -6.69 -22.02
N PHE A 95 25.92 -6.60 -21.00
CA PHE A 95 24.50 -6.31 -21.15
C PHE A 95 24.26 -4.93 -21.77
N ALA A 96 24.91 -3.89 -21.25
CA ALA A 96 24.82 -2.52 -21.77
C ALA A 96 25.33 -2.39 -23.21
N ALA A 97 26.24 -3.27 -23.64
CA ALA A 97 26.75 -3.32 -25.00
C ALA A 97 25.98 -4.28 -25.92
N HIS A 98 24.80 -4.76 -25.52
CA HIS A 98 23.98 -5.74 -26.25
C HIS A 98 24.70 -7.06 -26.60
N ARG A 99 25.76 -7.42 -25.87
CA ARG A 99 26.45 -8.71 -25.96
C ARG A 99 25.74 -9.73 -25.05
N LEU A 100 24.54 -10.12 -25.47
CA LEU A 100 23.56 -10.81 -24.63
C LEU A 100 23.96 -12.23 -24.22
N ALA A 101 24.73 -12.95 -25.05
CA ALA A 101 25.20 -14.29 -24.73
C ALA A 101 26.31 -14.26 -23.67
N GLU A 102 27.24 -13.31 -23.82
CA GLU A 102 28.33 -13.10 -22.86
C GLU A 102 27.79 -12.57 -21.52
N ALA A 103 26.88 -11.60 -21.54
CA ALA A 103 26.23 -11.09 -20.34
C ALA A 103 25.58 -12.22 -19.54
N ARG A 104 24.81 -13.08 -20.21
CA ARG A 104 24.15 -14.24 -19.61
C ARG A 104 25.13 -15.24 -19.05
N THR A 105 26.24 -15.50 -19.75
CA THR A 105 27.30 -16.39 -19.27
C THR A 105 27.88 -15.88 -17.96
N GLU A 106 28.15 -14.57 -17.86
CA GLU A 106 28.64 -13.96 -16.62
C GLU A 106 27.58 -13.98 -15.50
N TYR A 107 26.30 -13.67 -15.79
CA TYR A 107 25.23 -13.81 -14.79
C TYR A 107 25.07 -15.25 -14.28
N LEU A 108 25.19 -16.25 -15.16
CA LEU A 108 25.17 -17.66 -14.76
C LEU A 108 26.36 -18.05 -13.86
N LYS A 109 27.56 -17.48 -14.10
CA LYS A 109 28.71 -17.66 -13.20
C LYS A 109 28.42 -17.08 -11.81
N ILE A 110 27.77 -15.91 -11.72
CA ILE A 110 27.37 -15.33 -10.43
C ILE A 110 26.40 -16.27 -9.71
N LEU A 111 25.41 -16.83 -10.41
CA LEU A 111 24.45 -17.77 -9.82
C LEU A 111 25.08 -19.09 -9.38
N GLY A 112 26.21 -19.51 -9.96
CA GLY A 112 26.98 -20.66 -9.47
C GLY A 112 27.60 -20.43 -8.09
N GLU A 113 27.78 -19.18 -7.69
CA GLU A 113 28.33 -18.78 -6.39
C GLU A 113 27.25 -18.28 -5.43
N VAL A 114 26.24 -17.59 -5.96
CA VAL A 114 25.16 -16.94 -5.22
C VAL A 114 23.82 -17.34 -5.84
N HIS A 115 23.37 -18.54 -5.49
CA HIS A 115 22.24 -19.22 -6.12
C HIS A 115 20.91 -18.45 -6.06
N GLU A 116 20.69 -17.61 -5.03
CA GLU A 116 19.43 -16.89 -4.79
C GLU A 116 19.47 -15.42 -5.27
N PHE A 117 20.43 -15.05 -6.13
CA PHE A 117 20.55 -13.66 -6.59
C PHE A 117 19.52 -13.32 -7.68
N SER A 118 18.33 -12.88 -7.26
CA SER A 118 17.18 -12.56 -8.14
C SER A 118 17.50 -11.54 -9.23
N VAL A 119 18.41 -10.60 -8.98
CA VAL A 119 18.82 -9.59 -9.97
C VAL A 119 19.50 -10.24 -11.17
N ALA A 120 20.44 -11.18 -10.95
CA ALA A 120 21.06 -11.93 -12.05
C ALA A 120 20.03 -12.78 -12.80
N MET A 121 19.10 -13.43 -12.09
CA MET A 121 17.99 -14.18 -12.73
C MET A 121 17.14 -13.28 -13.63
N THR A 122 16.82 -12.08 -13.14
CA THR A 122 16.05 -11.07 -13.88
C THR A 122 16.78 -10.64 -15.15
N TYR A 123 18.07 -10.31 -15.06
CA TYR A 123 18.85 -9.93 -16.23
C TYR A 123 19.04 -11.08 -17.23
N ILE A 124 19.18 -12.33 -16.77
CA ILE A 124 19.15 -13.49 -17.67
C ILE A 124 17.83 -13.54 -18.43
N GLY A 125 16.69 -13.37 -17.75
CA GLY A 125 15.38 -13.29 -18.39
C GLY A 125 15.30 -12.20 -19.47
N GLN A 126 15.80 -11.00 -19.17
CA GLN A 126 15.88 -9.90 -20.14
C GLN A 126 16.75 -10.23 -21.36
N THR A 127 17.89 -10.94 -21.17
CA THR A 127 18.72 -11.34 -22.31
C THR A 127 17.99 -12.29 -23.27
N TYR A 128 17.15 -13.19 -22.77
CA TYR A 128 16.29 -14.04 -23.61
C TYR A 128 15.17 -13.24 -24.26
N GLU A 129 14.54 -12.32 -23.52
CA GLU A 129 13.46 -11.47 -24.03
C GLU A 129 13.93 -10.60 -25.21
N MET A 130 15.11 -9.98 -25.08
CA MET A 130 15.74 -9.18 -26.14
C MET A 130 16.09 -10.00 -27.40
N GLN A 131 16.17 -11.33 -27.28
CA GLN A 131 16.36 -12.25 -28.40
C GLN A 131 15.05 -12.88 -28.88
N HIS A 132 13.91 -12.40 -28.37
CA HIS A 132 12.57 -12.93 -28.64
C HIS A 132 12.34 -14.39 -28.21
N ASP A 133 13.20 -14.92 -27.34
CA ASP A 133 13.03 -16.24 -26.72
C ASP A 133 12.14 -16.12 -25.47
N ARG A 134 10.83 -16.07 -25.73
CA ARG A 134 9.80 -15.81 -24.71
C ARG A 134 9.71 -16.91 -23.66
N GLU A 135 9.90 -18.17 -24.05
CA GLU A 135 9.82 -19.34 -23.17
C GLU A 135 10.90 -19.28 -22.08
N ASN A 136 12.15 -19.05 -22.49
CA ASN A 136 13.25 -18.92 -21.55
C ASN A 136 13.18 -17.62 -20.74
N ALA A 137 12.77 -16.49 -21.36
CA ALA A 137 12.56 -15.24 -20.63
C ALA A 137 11.57 -15.41 -19.48
N ARG A 138 10.39 -15.99 -19.76
CA ARG A 138 9.37 -16.31 -18.76
C ARG A 138 9.93 -17.20 -17.66
N THR A 139 10.63 -18.27 -18.03
CA THR A 139 11.21 -19.22 -17.08
C THR A 139 12.13 -18.51 -16.08
N TRP A 140 12.99 -17.60 -16.55
CA TRP A 140 13.91 -16.88 -15.70
C TRP A 140 13.26 -15.77 -14.87
N PHE A 141 12.25 -15.06 -15.41
CA PHE A 141 11.47 -14.12 -14.62
C PHE A 141 10.71 -14.80 -13.48
N LEU A 142 10.11 -15.98 -13.73
CA LEU A 142 9.44 -16.76 -12.67
C LEU A 142 10.43 -17.22 -11.60
N LYS A 143 11.62 -17.71 -11.98
CA LYS A 143 12.68 -18.03 -11.02
C LYS A 143 13.08 -16.84 -10.17
N ALA A 144 13.20 -15.65 -10.76
CA ALA A 144 13.51 -14.43 -10.03
C ALA A 144 12.42 -14.05 -9.02
N VAL A 145 11.14 -14.15 -9.41
CA VAL A 145 9.98 -13.92 -8.52
C VAL A 145 9.97 -14.93 -7.37
N ASP A 146 10.20 -16.21 -7.66
CA ASP A 146 10.21 -17.27 -6.64
C ASP A 146 11.38 -17.11 -5.66
N SER A 147 12.55 -16.66 -6.16
CA SER A 147 13.73 -16.40 -5.34
C SER A 147 13.57 -15.15 -4.46
N ASN A 148 12.88 -14.10 -4.94
CA ASN A 148 12.70 -12.87 -4.20
C ASN A 148 11.43 -12.12 -4.62
N PHE A 149 10.29 -12.51 -4.05
CA PHE A 149 8.97 -11.95 -4.40
C PHE A 149 8.84 -10.43 -4.20
N VAL A 150 9.68 -9.82 -3.34
CA VAL A 150 9.63 -8.36 -3.10
C VAL A 150 10.46 -7.55 -4.10
N ASP A 151 11.19 -8.21 -5.01
CA ASP A 151 11.79 -7.57 -6.16
C ASP A 151 10.72 -7.24 -7.19
N TYR A 152 10.34 -5.97 -7.28
CA TYR A 152 9.30 -5.53 -8.21
C TYR A 152 9.70 -5.68 -9.69
N THR A 153 10.99 -5.81 -9.97
CA THR A 153 11.56 -5.77 -11.33
C THR A 153 11.13 -6.98 -12.18
N PRO A 154 11.31 -8.23 -11.72
CA PRO A 154 10.85 -9.40 -12.47
C PRO A 154 9.31 -9.45 -12.62
N HIS A 155 8.53 -8.96 -11.65
CA HIS A 155 7.08 -8.81 -11.80
C HIS A 155 6.72 -7.87 -12.95
N TRP A 156 7.42 -6.73 -13.06
CA TRP A 156 7.20 -5.77 -14.15
C TRP A 156 7.53 -6.39 -15.51
N PHE A 157 8.68 -7.04 -15.66
CA PHE A 157 9.06 -7.65 -16.94
C PHE A 157 8.18 -8.85 -17.32
N LEU A 158 7.83 -9.69 -16.33
CA LEU A 158 6.87 -10.77 -16.55
C LEU A 158 5.53 -10.23 -17.03
N ALA A 159 5.06 -9.10 -16.50
CA ALA A 159 3.83 -8.47 -16.93
C ALA A 159 3.87 -7.99 -18.40
N ASP A 160 4.98 -7.41 -18.86
CA ASP A 160 5.09 -6.97 -20.26
C ASP A 160 5.18 -8.16 -21.23
N LEU A 161 5.94 -9.20 -20.86
CA LEU A 161 6.00 -10.45 -21.59
C LEU A 161 4.61 -11.09 -21.71
N LEU A 162 3.88 -11.22 -20.59
CA LEU A 162 2.50 -11.72 -20.52
C LEU A 162 1.54 -10.92 -21.41
N LYS A 163 1.67 -9.59 -21.41
CA LYS A 163 0.90 -8.72 -22.28
C LYS A 163 1.20 -9.02 -23.76
N SER A 164 2.47 -9.21 -24.13
CA SER A 164 2.87 -9.53 -25.50
C SER A 164 2.32 -10.89 -25.98
N GLU A 165 2.07 -11.82 -25.05
CA GLU A 165 1.43 -13.12 -25.31
C GLU A 165 -0.10 -13.07 -25.31
N GLY A 166 -0.71 -11.90 -25.08
CA GLY A 166 -2.17 -11.75 -24.99
C GLY A 166 -2.78 -12.26 -23.67
N LYS A 167 -1.96 -12.65 -22.68
CA LYS A 167 -2.39 -13.11 -21.35
C LYS A 167 -2.69 -11.93 -20.43
N LEU A 168 -3.65 -11.09 -20.85
CA LEU A 168 -3.89 -9.77 -20.25
C LEU A 168 -4.31 -9.81 -18.77
N LYS A 169 -5.04 -10.85 -18.33
CA LYS A 169 -5.44 -11.00 -16.93
C LYS A 169 -4.25 -11.27 -16.01
N GLU A 170 -3.33 -12.13 -16.45
CA GLU A 170 -2.09 -12.44 -15.74
C GLU A 170 -1.16 -11.23 -15.77
N ALA A 171 -1.01 -10.58 -16.93
CA ALA A 171 -0.24 -9.33 -17.06
C ALA A 171 -0.73 -8.26 -16.07
N ALA A 172 -2.05 -8.10 -15.95
CA ALA A 172 -2.65 -7.15 -15.02
C ALA A 172 -2.35 -7.51 -13.56
N ARG A 173 -2.32 -8.79 -13.18
CA ARG A 173 -1.93 -9.19 -11.83
C ARG A 173 -0.46 -8.85 -11.55
N GLU A 174 0.45 -9.26 -12.42
CA GLU A 174 1.89 -9.05 -12.25
C GLU A 174 2.26 -7.56 -12.19
N ILE A 175 1.72 -6.74 -13.11
CA ILE A 175 2.02 -5.30 -13.07
C ILE A 175 1.45 -4.62 -11.83
N THR A 176 0.36 -5.15 -11.28
CA THR A 176 -0.23 -4.61 -10.06
C THR A 176 0.60 -4.98 -8.84
N VAL A 177 1.19 -6.18 -8.79
CA VAL A 177 2.16 -6.55 -7.76
C VAL A 177 3.39 -5.64 -7.84
N ALA A 178 3.97 -5.47 -9.04
CA ALA A 178 5.09 -4.55 -9.25
C ALA A 178 4.76 -3.12 -8.80
N HIS A 179 3.55 -2.65 -9.12
CA HIS A 179 3.08 -1.33 -8.68
C HIS A 179 2.84 -1.25 -7.18
N ALA A 180 2.29 -2.29 -6.53
CA ALA A 180 2.12 -2.29 -5.07
C ALA A 180 3.49 -2.22 -4.36
N LEU A 181 4.46 -2.98 -4.86
CA LEU A 181 5.84 -3.01 -4.37
C LEU A 181 6.61 -1.70 -4.66
N ASN A 182 6.20 -0.88 -5.62
CA ASN A 182 6.85 0.39 -5.93
C ASN A 182 5.85 1.46 -6.42
N ARG A 183 4.88 1.79 -5.56
CA ARG A 183 3.70 2.62 -5.87
C ARG A 183 4.03 3.96 -6.51
N ASN A 184 5.15 4.56 -6.10
CA ASN A 184 5.55 5.90 -6.53
C ASN A 184 6.36 5.89 -7.85
N ASN A 185 6.68 4.71 -8.40
CA ASN A 185 7.42 4.59 -9.65
C ASN A 185 6.52 4.91 -10.85
N THR A 186 6.82 6.02 -11.53
CA THR A 186 6.03 6.53 -12.65
C THR A 186 6.09 5.63 -13.89
N LEU A 187 7.19 4.93 -14.13
CA LEU A 187 7.32 4.00 -15.26
C LEU A 187 6.45 2.77 -15.06
N ILE A 188 6.43 2.21 -13.85
CA ILE A 188 5.55 1.09 -13.50
C ILE A 188 4.09 1.53 -13.56
N LEU A 189 3.74 2.73 -13.08
CA LEU A 189 2.39 3.27 -13.21
C LEU A 189 1.96 3.44 -14.68
N GLN A 190 2.86 3.89 -15.56
CA GLN A 190 2.58 3.98 -17.00
C GLN A 190 2.32 2.60 -17.61
N ALA A 191 3.17 1.61 -17.31
CA ALA A 191 3.01 0.23 -17.74
C ALA A 191 1.69 -0.38 -17.22
N LEU A 192 1.34 -0.14 -15.95
CA LEU A 192 0.08 -0.56 -15.35
C LEU A 192 -1.12 0.00 -16.12
N LYS A 193 -1.11 1.32 -16.39
CA LYS A 193 -2.19 1.96 -17.17
C LYS A 193 -2.30 1.38 -18.57
N MET A 194 -1.19 1.08 -19.23
CA MET A 194 -1.20 0.46 -20.56
C MET A 194 -1.79 -0.95 -20.54
N ILE A 195 -1.37 -1.79 -19.60
CA ILE A 195 -1.88 -3.16 -19.44
C ILE A 195 -3.36 -3.15 -19.06
N TYR A 196 -3.78 -2.30 -18.13
CA TYR A 196 -5.17 -2.16 -17.74
C TYR A 196 -6.04 -1.75 -18.94
N ARG A 197 -5.60 -0.77 -19.74
CA ARG A 197 -6.32 -0.36 -20.95
C ARG A 197 -6.47 -1.50 -21.96
N ALA A 198 -5.42 -2.31 -22.15
CA ALA A 198 -5.50 -3.50 -22.99
C ALA A 198 -6.56 -4.50 -22.46
N GLN A 199 -6.71 -4.60 -21.14
CA GLN A 199 -7.75 -5.38 -20.47
C GLN A 199 -9.13 -4.68 -20.41
N LYS A 200 -9.30 -3.51 -21.05
CA LYS A 200 -10.52 -2.67 -20.97
C LYS A 200 -10.85 -2.18 -19.55
N LEU A 201 -9.84 -2.04 -18.70
CA LEU A 201 -9.92 -1.40 -17.39
C LEU A 201 -9.31 0.00 -17.45
N LYS A 202 -9.80 0.93 -16.62
CA LYS A 202 -9.18 2.25 -16.47
C LYS A 202 -8.73 2.48 -15.03
N TYR A 203 -7.45 2.79 -14.85
CA TYR A 203 -6.91 3.16 -13.53
C TYR A 203 -7.41 4.55 -13.10
N SER A 204 -7.83 4.66 -11.84
CA SER A 204 -8.37 5.87 -11.22
C SER A 204 -7.27 6.57 -10.40
N GLU A 205 -6.98 7.83 -10.72
CA GLU A 205 -5.84 8.58 -10.17
C GLU A 205 -6.21 9.53 -9.02
N TRP A 206 -7.20 9.18 -8.20
CA TRP A 206 -7.45 9.96 -6.98
C TRP A 206 -6.37 9.67 -5.93
N GLU A 207 -6.16 10.59 -5.00
CA GLU A 207 -5.25 10.40 -3.87
C GLU A 207 -6.01 10.49 -2.55
N PHE A 208 -5.57 9.72 -1.56
CA PHE A 208 -6.04 9.92 -0.20
C PHE A 208 -5.40 11.20 0.35
N ALA A 209 -6.16 12.29 0.28
CA ALA A 209 -5.75 13.61 0.71
C ALA A 209 -6.74 14.13 1.75
N PRO A 210 -6.53 13.82 3.05
CA PRO A 210 -7.39 14.33 4.10
C PRO A 210 -7.54 15.85 4.02
N GLN A 211 -8.78 16.32 4.03
CA GLN A 211 -9.10 17.75 4.01
C GLN A 211 -9.18 18.29 5.44
N CYS A 212 -8.11 18.04 6.18
CA CYS A 212 -7.95 18.49 7.55
C CYS A 212 -6.48 18.65 7.94
N ALA A 213 -6.23 19.44 8.96
CA ALA A 213 -4.94 19.56 9.62
C ALA A 213 -5.13 19.58 11.14
N VAL A 214 -4.20 18.97 11.86
CA VAL A 214 -4.18 18.96 13.33
C VAL A 214 -2.78 19.35 13.78
N TYR A 215 -2.68 20.38 14.61
CA TYR A 215 -1.41 20.89 15.10
C TYR A 215 -1.57 21.63 16.43
N LYS A 216 -0.47 21.81 17.18
CA LYS A 216 -0.44 22.66 18.38
C LYS A 216 -0.13 24.11 18.03
N LYS A 217 -0.80 25.04 18.70
CA LYS A 217 -0.51 26.48 18.66
C LYS A 217 -0.59 27.06 20.08
N GLY A 218 0.57 27.25 20.70
CA GLY A 218 0.65 27.51 22.13
C GLY A 218 0.11 26.31 22.92
N ASP A 219 -0.76 26.57 23.89
CA ASP A 219 -1.38 25.52 24.73
C ASP A 219 -2.63 24.89 24.10
N ALA A 220 -3.07 25.40 22.94
CA ALA A 220 -4.25 24.89 22.25
C ALA A 220 -3.88 23.87 21.15
N VAL A 221 -4.77 22.92 20.92
CA VAL A 221 -4.76 22.03 19.75
C VAL A 221 -5.72 22.59 18.72
N ILE A 222 -5.21 22.93 17.54
CA ILE A 222 -6.00 23.43 16.43
C ILE A 222 -6.39 22.25 15.53
N VAL A 223 -7.67 22.14 15.23
CA VAL A 223 -8.25 21.15 14.31
C VAL A 223 -8.92 21.88 13.16
N GLU A 224 -8.22 22.02 12.04
CA GLU A 224 -8.77 22.59 10.82
C GLU A 224 -9.40 21.48 9.99
N LEU A 225 -10.65 21.64 9.56
CA LEU A 225 -11.39 20.58 8.85
C LEU A 225 -12.37 21.12 7.81
N THR A 226 -12.74 20.26 6.85
CA THR A 226 -13.98 20.42 6.06
C THR A 226 -15.10 19.56 6.68
N LYS A 227 -16.35 19.87 6.34
CA LYS A 227 -17.53 19.17 6.90
C LYS A 227 -17.45 17.65 6.70
N GLU A 228 -17.03 17.19 5.53
CA GLU A 228 -16.97 15.74 5.21
C GLU A 228 -15.85 15.02 5.98
N TRP A 229 -14.80 15.73 6.37
CA TRP A 229 -13.63 15.18 7.06
C TRP A 229 -13.64 15.43 8.57
N ALA A 230 -14.72 15.99 9.12
CA ALA A 230 -14.78 16.45 10.50
C ALA A 230 -14.49 15.33 11.52
N ALA A 231 -15.20 14.21 11.42
CA ALA A 231 -15.03 13.09 12.34
C ALA A 231 -13.63 12.47 12.27
N TYR A 232 -13.04 12.39 11.07
CA TYR A 232 -11.65 11.95 10.89
C TYR A 232 -10.66 12.90 11.58
N ALA A 233 -10.81 14.21 11.36
CA ALA A 233 -9.92 15.23 11.92
C ALA A 233 -9.94 15.25 13.46
N LEU A 234 -11.14 15.19 14.06
CA LEU A 234 -11.32 15.13 15.51
C LEU A 234 -10.70 13.86 16.10
N CYS A 235 -10.91 12.70 15.45
CA CYS A 235 -10.30 11.45 15.86
C CYS A 235 -8.77 11.53 15.82
N LYS A 236 -8.19 12.06 14.72
CA LYS A 236 -6.73 12.29 14.62
C LYS A 236 -6.22 13.24 15.71
N ALA A 237 -7.00 14.26 16.10
CA ALA A 237 -6.64 15.18 17.17
C ALA A 237 -6.55 14.49 18.54
N VAL A 238 -7.50 13.60 18.85
CA VAL A 238 -7.47 12.78 20.06
C VAL A 238 -6.25 11.85 20.05
N TRP A 239 -6.00 11.12 18.95
CA TRP A 239 -4.83 10.24 18.84
C TRP A 239 -3.48 10.95 18.98
N ALA A 240 -3.38 12.17 18.47
CA ALA A 240 -2.14 12.94 18.47
C ALA A 240 -1.86 13.63 19.80
N TYR A 241 -2.91 14.07 20.51
CA TYR A 241 -2.74 15.02 21.60
C TYR A 241 -3.41 14.64 22.92
N GLU A 242 -4.41 13.76 22.94
CA GLU A 242 -5.08 13.36 24.18
C GLU A 242 -4.15 12.51 25.06
N PRO A 243 -3.86 12.91 26.32
CA PRO A 243 -2.90 12.22 27.17
C PRO A 243 -3.32 10.78 27.46
N GLY A 244 -2.41 9.84 27.20
CA GLY A 244 -2.64 8.41 27.47
C GLY A 244 -3.60 7.71 26.51
N TYR A 245 -4.23 8.42 25.56
CA TYR A 245 -5.18 7.81 24.63
C TYR A 245 -4.53 6.73 23.77
N ARG A 246 -3.37 7.02 23.16
CA ARG A 246 -2.62 6.05 22.37
C ARG A 246 -2.31 4.78 23.17
N LYS A 247 -1.77 4.93 24.39
CA LYS A 247 -1.45 3.80 25.27
C LYS A 247 -2.67 3.00 25.67
N LYS A 248 -3.81 3.66 25.93
CA LYS A 248 -5.08 2.97 26.20
C LYS A 248 -5.47 2.11 25.01
N MET A 249 -5.34 2.63 23.79
CA MET A 249 -5.77 1.93 22.59
C MET A 249 -4.78 0.83 22.16
N THR A 250 -3.48 1.04 22.30
CA THR A 250 -2.44 0.18 21.68
C THR A 250 -1.54 -0.54 22.69
N GLY A 251 -1.65 -0.20 23.98
CA GLY A 251 -0.72 -0.64 25.03
C GLY A 251 0.63 0.07 25.01
N SER A 252 0.86 1.02 24.09
CA SER A 252 2.13 1.72 23.91
C SER A 252 1.94 3.23 23.74
N ASP A 253 2.79 4.04 24.37
CA ASP A 253 2.81 5.49 24.14
C ASP A 253 3.51 5.87 22.81
N ARG A 254 4.24 4.93 22.19
CA ARG A 254 4.98 5.16 20.94
C ARG A 254 4.14 4.82 19.73
N ALA A 255 4.11 5.72 18.75
CA ALA A 255 3.62 5.41 17.42
C ALA A 255 4.52 4.34 16.78
N SER A 256 3.90 3.25 16.32
CA SER A 256 4.57 2.24 15.52
C SER A 256 4.14 2.41 14.06
N PRO A 257 5.06 2.40 13.09
CA PRO A 257 4.71 2.46 11.67
C PRO A 257 3.94 1.22 11.19
N PHE A 258 3.77 0.19 12.03
CA PHE A 258 3.00 -1.02 11.73
C PHE A 258 1.69 -1.11 12.53
N ASP A 259 1.41 -0.15 13.41
CA ASP A 259 0.16 -0.10 14.14
C ASP A 259 -0.92 0.61 13.32
N LEU A 260 -1.88 -0.17 12.85
CA LEU A 260 -3.01 0.29 12.03
C LEU A 260 -4.18 0.82 12.87
N THR A 261 -4.11 0.75 14.20
CA THR A 261 -5.24 1.05 15.11
C THR A 261 -5.77 2.45 14.91
N GLU A 262 -4.87 3.43 14.85
CA GLU A 262 -5.22 4.84 14.67
C GLU A 262 -5.94 5.08 13.34
N GLU A 263 -5.36 4.64 12.23
CA GLU A 263 -5.97 4.83 10.92
C GLU A 263 -7.27 4.06 10.78
N THR A 264 -7.38 2.90 11.42
CA THR A 264 -8.60 2.10 11.46
C THR A 264 -9.73 2.86 12.17
N GLU A 265 -9.48 3.39 13.37
CA GLU A 265 -10.47 4.16 14.13
C GLU A 265 -10.83 5.47 13.41
N CYS A 266 -9.84 6.19 12.88
CA CYS A 266 -10.07 7.45 12.16
C CYS A 266 -10.90 7.24 10.89
N LEU A 267 -10.64 6.20 10.10
CA LEU A 267 -11.41 5.89 8.89
C LEU A 267 -12.82 5.38 9.22
N ALA A 268 -12.99 4.61 10.30
CA ALA A 268 -14.31 4.23 10.78
C ALA A 268 -15.12 5.47 11.20
N ASN A 269 -14.48 6.44 11.87
CA ASN A 269 -15.06 7.73 12.22
C ASN A 269 -15.39 8.56 10.98
N LEU A 270 -14.52 8.59 9.97
CA LEU A 270 -14.76 9.28 8.69
C LEU A 270 -16.07 8.79 8.04
N VAL A 271 -16.20 7.48 7.85
CA VAL A 271 -17.35 6.87 7.18
C VAL A 271 -18.63 7.03 8.02
N SER A 272 -18.54 6.82 9.33
CA SER A 272 -19.69 6.97 10.24
C SER A 272 -20.15 8.42 10.33
N GLY A 273 -19.22 9.36 10.47
CA GLY A 273 -19.49 10.79 10.50
C GLY A 273 -20.12 11.28 9.19
N HIS A 274 -19.62 10.81 8.04
CA HIS A 274 -20.23 11.11 6.75
C HIS A 274 -21.68 10.59 6.67
N LYS A 275 -21.95 9.36 7.10
CA LYS A 275 -23.31 8.78 7.09
C LYS A 275 -24.28 9.59 7.96
N ILE A 276 -23.84 10.01 9.15
CA ILE A 276 -24.61 10.89 10.04
C ILE A 276 -24.92 12.24 9.39
N LEU A 277 -23.92 12.88 8.78
CA LEU A 277 -24.07 14.23 8.21
C LEU A 277 -24.83 14.28 6.89
N SER A 278 -24.74 13.23 6.08
CA SER A 278 -25.29 13.18 4.71
C SER A 278 -26.60 12.41 4.61
N GLY A 279 -27.02 11.71 5.67
CA GLY A 279 -28.22 10.85 5.65
C GLY A 279 -28.06 9.66 4.71
N ASN A 280 -26.91 8.98 4.75
CA ASN A 280 -26.54 7.84 3.89
C ASN A 280 -26.43 8.14 2.38
N LYS A 281 -26.27 9.40 1.97
CA LYS A 281 -25.97 9.74 0.57
C LYS A 281 -24.54 9.35 0.23
N GLN A 282 -24.31 8.89 -1.01
CA GLN A 282 -22.96 8.53 -1.44
C GLN A 282 -22.00 9.72 -1.35
N PRO A 283 -20.76 9.52 -0.85
CA PRO A 283 -19.76 10.57 -0.82
C PRO A 283 -19.38 11.04 -2.23
N GLN A 284 -19.29 12.36 -2.40
CA GLN A 284 -18.75 12.96 -3.61
C GLN A 284 -17.23 12.73 -3.69
N ASP A 285 -16.54 12.91 -2.55
CA ASP A 285 -15.11 12.63 -2.40
C ASP A 285 -14.81 11.14 -2.70
N LYS A 286 -13.91 10.92 -3.66
CA LYS A 286 -13.54 9.57 -4.12
C LYS A 286 -12.82 8.77 -3.04
N ALA A 287 -12.04 9.43 -2.18
CA ALA A 287 -11.32 8.79 -1.08
C ALA A 287 -12.28 8.29 -0.01
N ILE A 288 -13.27 9.11 0.38
CA ILE A 288 -14.32 8.70 1.34
C ILE A 288 -15.13 7.55 0.77
N ARG A 289 -15.57 7.65 -0.50
CA ARG A 289 -16.32 6.56 -1.16
C ARG A 289 -15.51 5.27 -1.27
N CYS A 290 -14.20 5.37 -1.49
CA CYS A 290 -13.33 4.19 -1.52
C CYS A 290 -13.16 3.58 -0.12
N ALA A 291 -12.95 4.41 0.91
CA ALA A 291 -12.86 3.97 2.29
C ALA A 291 -14.14 3.26 2.75
N GLU A 292 -15.31 3.82 2.44
CA GLU A 292 -16.61 3.21 2.74
C GLU A 292 -16.72 1.81 2.12
N LYS A 293 -16.46 1.68 0.81
CA LYS A 293 -16.47 0.37 0.14
C LYS A 293 -15.42 -0.59 0.70
N ALA A 294 -14.25 -0.09 1.08
CA ALA A 294 -13.18 -0.92 1.64
C ALA A 294 -13.60 -1.46 3.01
N ILE A 295 -14.27 -0.67 3.86
CA ILE A 295 -14.83 -1.14 5.13
C ILE A 295 -15.90 -2.21 4.87
N GLU A 296 -16.88 -1.92 4.01
CA GLU A 296 -17.99 -2.84 3.69
C GLU A 296 -17.51 -4.20 3.17
N GLN A 297 -16.40 -4.21 2.42
CA GLN A 297 -15.84 -5.42 1.84
C GLN A 297 -14.68 -6.02 2.64
N ARG A 298 -14.44 -5.57 3.87
CA ARG A 298 -13.35 -6.04 4.75
C ARG A 298 -11.96 -5.90 4.12
N LYS A 299 -11.74 -4.82 3.39
CA LYS A 299 -10.49 -4.43 2.71
C LYS A 299 -9.89 -3.13 3.27
N LEU A 300 -10.23 -2.77 4.50
CA LEU A 300 -9.69 -1.58 5.17
C LEU A 300 -8.17 -1.63 5.39
N VAL A 301 -7.62 -2.80 5.76
CA VAL A 301 -6.17 -2.94 5.95
C VAL A 301 -5.40 -2.70 4.64
N PRO A 302 -5.75 -3.34 3.50
CA PRO A 302 -5.17 -2.99 2.22
C PRO A 302 -5.33 -1.52 1.82
N PHE A 303 -6.48 -0.91 2.13
CA PHE A 303 -6.71 0.52 1.92
C PHE A 303 -5.69 1.37 2.68
N ILE A 304 -5.52 1.13 3.99
CA ILE A 304 -4.58 1.91 4.82
C ILE A 304 -3.17 1.76 4.29
N ILE A 305 -2.73 0.52 4.03
CA ILE A 305 -1.37 0.26 3.57
C ILE A 305 -1.12 0.90 2.21
N TYR A 306 -2.01 0.71 1.23
CA TYR A 306 -1.77 1.19 -0.14
C TYR A 306 -2.05 2.69 -0.32
N GLU A 307 -3.10 3.23 0.30
CA GLU A 307 -3.51 4.63 0.06
C GLU A 307 -2.87 5.62 1.01
N ILE A 308 -2.50 5.20 2.23
CA ILE A 308 -1.99 6.08 3.29
C ILE A 308 -0.49 5.86 3.50
N TRP A 309 -0.05 4.63 3.70
CA TRP A 309 1.33 4.35 4.10
C TRP A 309 2.31 4.25 2.93
N ALA A 310 2.01 3.43 1.92
CA ALA A 310 2.88 3.21 0.76
C ALA A 310 3.30 4.49 0.00
N PRO A 311 2.47 5.56 -0.11
CA PRO A 311 2.92 6.81 -0.70
C PRO A 311 4.11 7.44 0.02
N GLU A 312 4.14 7.41 1.35
CA GLU A 312 5.15 8.08 2.19
C GLU A 312 6.27 7.13 2.65
N HIS A 313 5.93 5.84 2.83
CA HIS A 313 6.80 4.79 3.34
C HIS A 313 6.69 3.51 2.48
N PRO A 314 7.06 3.56 1.19
CA PRO A 314 6.89 2.43 0.27
C PRO A 314 7.66 1.18 0.70
N SER A 315 8.77 1.32 1.42
CA SER A 315 9.56 0.19 1.92
C SER A 315 8.80 -0.67 2.93
N SER A 316 7.77 -0.13 3.59
CA SER A 316 6.89 -0.89 4.49
C SER A 316 6.19 -2.04 3.74
N VAL A 317 5.85 -1.86 2.46
CA VAL A 317 5.22 -2.90 1.64
C VAL A 317 6.16 -4.09 1.44
N LEU A 318 7.46 -3.84 1.31
CA LEU A 318 8.46 -4.90 1.13
C LEU A 318 8.59 -5.79 2.37
N SER A 319 8.17 -5.33 3.55
CA SER A 319 8.20 -6.14 4.79
C SER A 319 6.99 -7.05 4.97
N LEU A 320 5.98 -6.93 4.11
CA LEU A 320 4.74 -7.70 4.22
C LEU A 320 4.92 -9.12 3.67
N PRO A 321 4.29 -10.15 4.28
CA PRO A 321 4.24 -11.48 3.69
C PRO A 321 3.69 -11.44 2.25
N LYS A 322 4.14 -12.39 1.41
CA LYS A 322 3.67 -12.54 0.02
C LYS A 322 2.16 -12.44 -0.10
N GLU A 323 1.43 -13.15 0.75
CA GLU A 323 -0.03 -13.21 0.73
C GLU A 323 -0.67 -11.83 0.97
N LYS A 324 0.01 -10.98 1.76
CA LYS A 324 -0.44 -9.62 2.03
C LYS A 324 -0.14 -8.67 0.87
N ILE A 325 0.99 -8.84 0.19
CA ILE A 325 1.31 -8.08 -1.03
C ILE A 325 0.32 -8.45 -2.15
N GLU A 326 0.00 -9.74 -2.30
CA GLU A 326 -1.02 -10.21 -3.23
C GLU A 326 -2.39 -9.62 -2.88
N GLU A 327 -2.76 -9.57 -1.59
CA GLU A 327 -3.98 -8.92 -1.13
C GLU A 327 -4.01 -7.41 -1.46
N LEU A 328 -2.87 -6.71 -1.36
CA LEU A 328 -2.77 -5.31 -1.82
C LEU A 328 -3.00 -5.20 -3.32
N ALA A 329 -2.39 -6.08 -4.12
CA ALA A 329 -2.57 -6.07 -5.56
C ALA A 329 -4.04 -6.32 -5.95
N GLU A 330 -4.73 -7.23 -5.27
CA GLU A 330 -6.17 -7.44 -5.45
C GLU A 330 -6.99 -6.21 -5.07
N TYR A 331 -6.64 -5.53 -3.97
CA TYR A 331 -7.27 -4.26 -3.60
C TYR A 331 -7.09 -3.23 -4.72
N VAL A 332 -5.88 -3.05 -5.26
CA VAL A 332 -5.62 -2.10 -6.35
C VAL A 332 -6.43 -2.45 -7.60
N LEU A 333 -6.40 -3.71 -8.03
CA LEU A 333 -7.18 -4.17 -9.19
C LEU A 333 -8.68 -3.92 -9.01
N LYS A 334 -9.22 -4.05 -7.80
CA LYS A 334 -10.66 -3.93 -7.53
C LYS A 334 -11.13 -2.50 -7.24
N PHE A 335 -10.34 -1.71 -6.52
CA PHE A 335 -10.75 -0.40 -6.00
C PHE A 335 -10.15 0.78 -6.79
N ARG A 336 -9.09 0.55 -7.56
CA ARG A 336 -8.47 1.56 -8.42
C ARG A 336 -8.83 1.42 -9.88
N THR A 337 -9.71 0.49 -10.25
CA THR A 337 -10.23 0.36 -11.62
C THR A 337 -11.66 0.88 -11.71
N ILE A 338 -11.97 1.51 -12.84
CA ILE A 338 -13.32 1.97 -13.23
C ILE A 338 -13.67 1.47 -14.62
#